data_AF-A0A2E9WG53-F1
#
_entry.id   AF-A0A2E9WG53-F1
#
_cell.length_a   1.000
_cell.length_b   1.000
_cell.length_c   1.000
_cell.angle_alpha   90.00
_cell.angle_beta   90.00
_cell.angle_gamma   90.00
#
_symmetry.space_group_name_H-M   'P 1'
#
loop_
_entity.id
_entity.type
_entity.pdbx_description
1 polymer ?
#
loop_
_entity_poly.entity_id
_entity_poly.type
_entity_poly.pdbx_seq_one_letter_code
_entity_poly.pdbx_strand_id
1 'polypeptide(L)'
;MEGWARVAHRFSSYYRSAELWQPPRLSRREWMFIPFGEGAPLRHQSFSKMEDVRSFLLQRPTHSCFYSTAYWKRPFESKMADKQWLGADLIFDLDGDHLPGVSDRDFPGMLDLIQKQAWTLWSDFLSPEFGFKEDHLHVTFSGHRGFHLHYRDPNLVHLDSDARRELVAHIRGEGVDVAGRFGMYRDQDARGWSRRVREGVGTTVATLQGIATGETTKEDIARLHDGVQRRRAHEGRTSGPHSVAAIRKLAETLSDSRRAERLLEGNFNVLKDGPKILFADLV
;
A
#
# COMPACT_ATOMS: atom_id res chain seq x y z
N MET A 1 30.95 -26.54 -14.05
CA MET A 1 29.49 -26.37 -13.87
C MET A 1 29.24 -25.20 -12.91
N GLU A 2 29.80 -24.02 -13.19
CA GLU A 2 29.48 -22.79 -12.46
C GLU A 2 28.51 -21.99 -13.32
N GLY A 3 27.28 -21.85 -12.85
CA GLY A 3 26.17 -21.29 -13.60
C GLY A 3 24.81 -21.64 -12.98
N TRP A 4 23.75 -21.00 -13.49
CA TRP A 4 22.36 -21.17 -13.04
C TRP A 4 21.89 -22.63 -12.98
N ALA A 5 22.53 -23.54 -13.73
CA ALA A 5 22.21 -24.97 -13.75
C ALA A 5 22.30 -25.64 -12.36
N ARG A 6 23.27 -25.24 -11.51
CA ARG A 6 23.36 -25.76 -10.13
C ARG A 6 22.17 -25.33 -9.28
N VAL A 7 21.71 -24.08 -9.47
CA VAL A 7 20.53 -23.53 -8.78
C VAL A 7 19.27 -24.22 -9.28
N ALA A 8 19.13 -24.39 -10.60
CA ALA A 8 18.02 -25.10 -11.22
C ALA A 8 17.89 -26.55 -10.72
N HIS A 9 19.01 -27.25 -10.54
CA HIS A 9 19.01 -28.59 -9.93
C HIS A 9 18.48 -28.58 -8.50
N ARG A 10 18.88 -27.61 -7.67
CA ARG A 10 18.36 -27.46 -6.31
C ARG A 10 16.86 -27.15 -6.29
N PHE A 11 16.38 -26.32 -7.20
CA PHE A 11 14.95 -26.01 -7.35
C PHE A 11 14.16 -27.25 -7.77
N SER A 12 14.67 -28.06 -8.71
CA SER A 12 14.04 -29.32 -9.10
C SER A 12 13.93 -30.30 -7.91
N SER A 13 14.97 -30.40 -7.09
CA SER A 13 14.94 -31.20 -5.86
C SER A 13 13.90 -30.67 -4.86
N TYR A 14 13.81 -29.34 -4.68
CA TYR A 14 12.78 -28.73 -3.83
C TYR A 14 11.36 -29.03 -4.35
N TYR A 15 11.09 -28.78 -5.64
CA TYR A 15 9.77 -29.00 -6.24
C TYR A 15 9.34 -30.47 -6.25
N ARG A 16 10.25 -31.42 -6.04
CA ARG A 16 9.90 -32.85 -5.96
C ARG A 16 9.04 -33.17 -4.75
N SER A 17 9.31 -32.54 -3.60
CA SER A 17 8.66 -32.86 -2.34
C SER A 17 8.01 -31.66 -1.64
N ALA A 18 8.25 -30.43 -2.11
CA ALA A 18 7.65 -29.23 -1.51
C ALA A 18 6.13 -29.31 -1.47
N GLU A 19 5.51 -28.89 -0.38
CA GLU A 19 4.08 -28.67 -0.31
C GLU A 19 3.74 -27.42 -1.14
N LEU A 20 3.00 -27.60 -2.24
CA LEU A 20 2.63 -26.49 -3.11
C LEU A 20 1.22 -26.04 -2.76
N TRP A 21 1.08 -24.77 -2.37
CA TRP A 21 -0.23 -24.19 -2.12
C TRP A 21 -1.07 -24.12 -3.41
N GLN A 22 -2.34 -24.54 -3.32
CA GLN A 22 -3.26 -24.52 -4.45
C GLN A 22 -4.06 -23.20 -4.48
N PRO A 23 -3.95 -22.40 -5.55
CA PRO A 23 -4.81 -21.22 -5.68
C PRO A 23 -6.29 -21.59 -5.86
N PRO A 24 -7.21 -20.82 -5.25
CA PRO A 24 -8.63 -20.96 -5.52
C PRO A 24 -8.90 -20.87 -7.03
N ARG A 25 -9.77 -21.75 -7.54
CA ARG A 25 -10.15 -21.82 -8.96
C ARG A 25 -8.93 -21.99 -9.89
N LEU A 26 -7.96 -22.84 -9.50
CA LEU A 26 -6.74 -23.13 -10.25
C LEU A 26 -6.94 -23.25 -11.77
N SER A 27 -7.96 -24.00 -12.20
CA SER A 27 -8.26 -24.24 -13.62
C SER A 27 -8.73 -23.03 -14.41
N ARG A 28 -9.08 -21.94 -13.73
CA ARG A 28 -9.48 -20.66 -14.33
C ARG A 28 -8.36 -19.64 -14.33
N ARG A 29 -7.14 -20.01 -13.94
CA ARG A 29 -6.00 -19.08 -13.88
C ARG A 29 -5.02 -19.34 -15.01
N GLU A 30 -4.49 -18.27 -15.57
CA GLU A 30 -3.30 -18.33 -16.42
C GLU A 30 -2.10 -18.49 -15.49
N TRP A 31 -1.15 -19.32 -15.90
CA TRP A 31 0.13 -19.47 -15.22
C TRP A 31 1.25 -18.92 -16.09
N MET A 32 2.23 -18.31 -15.42
CA MET A 32 3.46 -17.82 -16.02
C MET A 32 4.67 -18.39 -15.28
N PHE A 33 5.65 -18.86 -16.03
CA PHE A 33 6.90 -19.37 -15.47
C PHE A 33 8.09 -18.66 -16.10
N ILE A 34 9.02 -18.22 -15.27
CA ILE A 34 10.29 -17.63 -15.72
C ILE A 34 11.35 -18.74 -15.66
N PRO A 35 11.93 -19.16 -16.79
CA PRO A 35 12.98 -20.17 -16.80
C PRO A 35 14.29 -19.64 -16.18
N PHE A 36 15.19 -20.53 -15.78
CA PHE A 36 16.57 -20.13 -15.49
C PHE A 36 17.33 -19.82 -16.79
N GLY A 37 18.27 -18.86 -16.74
CA GLY A 37 19.05 -18.43 -17.91
C GLY A 37 18.30 -17.40 -18.78
N GLU A 38 18.68 -17.28 -20.05
CA GLU A 38 18.22 -16.24 -20.97
C GLU A 38 16.94 -16.63 -21.75
N GLY A 39 15.96 -17.23 -21.07
CA GLY A 39 14.70 -17.65 -21.68
C GLY A 39 13.56 -16.65 -21.48
N ALA A 40 12.73 -16.46 -22.51
CA ALA A 40 11.50 -15.69 -22.38
C ALA A 40 10.52 -16.36 -21.38
N PRO A 41 9.72 -15.58 -20.63
CA PRO A 41 8.68 -16.14 -19.76
C PRO A 41 7.70 -17.02 -20.53
N LEU A 42 7.42 -18.21 -20.00
CA LEU A 42 6.42 -19.13 -20.52
C LEU A 42 5.06 -18.71 -19.98
N ARG A 43 4.21 -18.15 -20.85
CA ARG A 43 2.86 -17.65 -20.52
C ARG A 43 1.77 -18.53 -21.12
N HIS A 44 0.51 -18.17 -20.86
CA HIS A 44 -0.66 -18.85 -21.40
C HIS A 44 -0.71 -20.34 -21.03
N GLN A 45 -0.14 -20.68 -19.87
CA GLN A 45 -0.22 -22.03 -19.32
C GLN A 45 -1.49 -22.14 -18.48
N SER A 46 -2.09 -23.32 -18.45
CA SER A 46 -3.23 -23.61 -17.59
C SER A 46 -3.17 -25.07 -17.15
N PHE A 47 -3.55 -25.31 -15.91
CA PHE A 47 -3.52 -26.64 -15.31
C PHE A 47 -4.88 -26.97 -14.74
N SER A 48 -5.17 -28.26 -14.57
CA SER A 48 -6.44 -28.70 -13.97
C SER A 48 -6.31 -28.95 -12.47
N LYS A 49 -5.10 -29.31 -12.03
CA LYS A 49 -4.73 -29.71 -10.67
C LYS A 49 -3.26 -29.39 -10.39
N MET A 50 -2.88 -29.34 -9.11
CA MET A 50 -1.52 -28.97 -8.70
C MET A 50 -0.46 -30.02 -9.06
N GLU A 51 -0.85 -31.28 -9.24
CA GLU A 51 0.05 -32.34 -9.70
C GLU A 51 0.61 -32.03 -11.10
N ASP A 52 -0.23 -31.48 -11.99
CA ASP A 52 0.21 -31.10 -13.34
C ASP A 52 1.22 -29.94 -13.29
N VAL A 53 1.01 -28.98 -12.37
CA VAL A 53 1.96 -27.89 -12.12
C VAL A 53 3.29 -28.46 -11.62
N ARG A 54 3.27 -29.41 -10.66
CA ARG A 54 4.48 -30.06 -10.17
C ARG A 54 5.20 -30.82 -11.28
N SER A 55 4.48 -31.60 -12.09
CA SER A 55 5.06 -32.31 -13.24
C SER A 55 5.72 -31.36 -14.22
N PHE A 56 5.10 -30.21 -14.50
CA PHE A 56 5.70 -29.16 -15.33
C PHE A 56 7.01 -28.63 -14.74
N LEU A 57 7.03 -28.28 -13.44
CA LEU A 57 8.22 -27.78 -12.75
C LEU A 57 9.37 -28.79 -12.68
N LEU A 58 9.05 -30.08 -12.59
CA LEU A 58 10.05 -31.16 -12.60
C LEU A 58 10.65 -31.39 -13.99
N GLN A 59 9.85 -31.24 -15.05
CA GLN A 59 10.33 -31.35 -16.43
C GLN A 59 11.09 -30.11 -16.88
N ARG A 60 10.67 -28.94 -16.42
CA ARG A 60 11.23 -27.63 -16.75
C ARG A 60 11.43 -26.82 -15.47
N PRO A 61 12.57 -26.99 -14.77
CA PRO A 61 12.87 -26.19 -13.59
C PRO A 61 12.86 -24.70 -13.92
N THR A 62 12.08 -23.93 -13.19
CA THR A 62 11.89 -22.49 -13.40
C THR A 62 12.32 -21.69 -12.18
N HIS A 63 12.84 -20.49 -12.43
CA HIS A 63 13.28 -19.55 -11.40
C HIS A 63 12.11 -18.98 -10.60
N SER A 64 11.03 -18.61 -11.29
CA SER A 64 9.84 -18.03 -10.66
C SER A 64 8.56 -18.56 -11.28
N CYS A 65 7.53 -18.71 -10.45
CA CYS A 65 6.23 -19.24 -10.84
C CYS A 65 5.16 -18.25 -10.40
N PHE A 66 4.24 -17.92 -11.31
CA PHE A 66 3.15 -16.99 -11.08
C PHE A 66 1.85 -17.56 -11.60
N TYR A 67 0.74 -17.13 -11.01
CA TYR A 67 -0.59 -17.34 -11.55
C TYR A 67 -1.32 -16.00 -11.63
N SER A 68 -2.26 -15.87 -12.56
CA SER A 68 -3.02 -14.65 -12.74
C SER A 68 -3.95 -14.39 -11.57
N THR A 69 -4.03 -13.14 -11.16
CA THR A 69 -5.03 -12.63 -10.20
C THR A 69 -6.44 -12.74 -10.79
N ALA A 70 -6.52 -12.59 -12.12
CA ALA A 70 -7.72 -12.75 -12.92
C ALA A 70 -8.13 -14.21 -13.12
N TYR A 71 -9.44 -14.39 -13.30
CA TYR A 71 -10.10 -15.62 -13.67
C TYR A 71 -10.53 -15.54 -15.14
N TRP A 72 -10.29 -16.61 -15.87
CA TRP A 72 -10.58 -16.73 -17.30
C TRP A 72 -11.38 -17.99 -17.55
N LYS A 73 -12.25 -17.96 -18.56
CA LYS A 73 -12.87 -19.18 -19.07
C LYS A 73 -11.88 -20.01 -19.88
N ARG A 74 -10.96 -19.34 -20.59
CA ARG A 74 -9.92 -19.96 -21.43
C ARG A 74 -8.54 -19.36 -21.11
N PRO A 75 -7.93 -19.69 -19.97
CA PRO A 75 -6.65 -19.10 -19.53
C PRO A 75 -5.47 -19.36 -20.47
N PHE A 76 -5.55 -20.38 -21.31
CA PHE A 76 -4.52 -20.78 -22.28
C PHE A 76 -4.51 -19.96 -23.58
N GLU A 77 -5.53 -19.12 -23.83
CA GLU A 77 -5.59 -18.34 -25.06
C GLU A 77 -4.52 -17.23 -25.06
N SER A 78 -3.91 -16.98 -26.22
CA SER A 78 -2.90 -15.93 -26.36
C SER A 78 -3.50 -14.53 -26.40
N LYS A 79 -4.68 -14.38 -27.03
CA LYS A 79 -5.38 -13.11 -27.17
C LYS A 79 -6.31 -12.86 -25.98
N MET A 80 -6.26 -11.66 -25.41
CA MET A 80 -7.04 -11.30 -24.22
C MET A 80 -8.56 -11.39 -24.42
N ALA A 81 -9.05 -11.01 -25.61
CA ALA A 81 -10.47 -11.12 -25.94
C ALA A 81 -10.96 -12.58 -25.91
N ASP A 82 -10.11 -13.51 -26.34
CA ASP A 82 -10.46 -14.93 -26.45
C ASP A 82 -10.44 -15.64 -25.10
N LYS A 83 -9.68 -15.12 -24.13
CA LYS A 83 -9.60 -15.67 -22.76
C LYS A 83 -10.93 -15.65 -22.02
N GLN A 84 -11.85 -14.73 -22.39
CA GLN A 84 -13.16 -14.53 -21.75
C GLN A 84 -13.04 -14.30 -20.23
N TRP A 85 -12.79 -13.04 -19.86
CA TRP A 85 -12.62 -12.62 -18.46
C TRP A 85 -13.84 -12.94 -17.60
N LEU A 86 -13.60 -13.43 -16.38
CA LEU A 86 -14.65 -13.80 -15.41
C LEU A 86 -14.58 -13.00 -14.12
N GLY A 87 -13.54 -12.18 -13.92
CA GLY A 87 -13.28 -11.49 -12.67
C GLY A 87 -11.81 -11.51 -12.26
N ALA A 88 -11.49 -10.91 -11.11
CA ALA A 88 -10.15 -11.01 -10.52
C ALA A 88 -10.20 -10.88 -8.99
N ASP A 89 -9.24 -11.51 -8.32
CA ASP A 89 -8.95 -11.25 -6.91
C ASP A 89 -8.66 -9.76 -6.71
N LEU A 90 -9.06 -9.20 -5.57
CA LEU A 90 -8.59 -7.89 -5.13
C LEU A 90 -7.28 -8.09 -4.37
N ILE A 91 -6.21 -7.43 -4.83
CA ILE A 91 -4.87 -7.62 -4.27
C ILE A 91 -4.29 -6.26 -3.95
N PHE A 92 -3.72 -6.15 -2.75
CA PHE A 92 -2.86 -5.05 -2.34
C PHE A 92 -1.45 -5.59 -2.22
N ASP A 93 -0.52 -4.99 -2.97
CA ASP A 93 0.89 -5.34 -2.99
C ASP A 93 1.67 -4.24 -2.24
N LEU A 94 2.32 -4.63 -1.15
CA LEU A 94 3.15 -3.74 -0.33
C LEU A 94 4.61 -4.14 -0.51
N ASP A 95 5.37 -3.29 -1.20
CA ASP A 95 6.79 -3.49 -1.51
C ASP A 95 7.68 -2.45 -0.81
N GLY A 96 8.74 -2.93 -0.16
CA GLY A 96 9.65 -2.15 0.67
C GLY A 96 10.50 -1.12 -0.07
N ASP A 97 10.80 -1.37 -1.34
CA ASP A 97 11.69 -0.53 -2.16
C ASP A 97 11.18 0.90 -2.34
N HIS A 98 9.87 1.06 -2.31
CA HIS A 98 9.21 2.33 -2.58
C HIS A 98 9.04 3.17 -1.30
N LEU A 99 9.51 2.67 -0.15
CA LEU A 99 9.34 3.34 1.13
C LEU A 99 10.50 4.30 1.43
N PRO A 100 10.21 5.59 1.66
CA PRO A 100 11.22 6.56 2.05
C PRO A 100 11.93 6.13 3.35
N GLY A 101 13.25 6.05 3.32
CA GLY A 101 14.07 5.71 4.50
C GLY A 101 14.29 4.22 4.72
N VAL A 102 13.81 3.36 3.83
CA VAL A 102 14.17 1.93 3.82
C VAL A 102 15.46 1.73 3.06
N SER A 103 16.41 1.05 3.70
CA SER A 103 17.66 0.61 3.08
C SER A 103 17.57 -0.88 2.80
N ASP A 104 17.88 -1.29 1.57
CA ASP A 104 17.98 -2.70 1.17
C ASP A 104 19.01 -3.49 2.00
N ARG A 105 19.86 -2.77 2.76
CA ARG A 105 20.87 -3.37 3.64
C ARG A 105 20.33 -3.72 5.03
N ASP A 106 19.20 -3.15 5.45
CA ASP A 106 18.53 -3.47 6.72
C ASP A 106 17.23 -4.24 6.45
N PHE A 107 17.40 -5.50 6.08
CA PHE A 107 16.28 -6.37 5.73
C PHE A 107 15.28 -6.59 6.90
N PRO A 108 15.72 -6.84 8.15
CA PRO A 108 14.79 -6.95 9.27
C PRO A 108 13.99 -5.67 9.54
N GLY A 109 14.64 -4.50 9.55
CA GLY A 109 13.97 -3.22 9.76
C GLY A 109 12.96 -2.89 8.66
N MET A 110 13.31 -3.18 7.41
CA MET A 110 12.40 -3.07 6.27
C MET A 110 11.15 -3.94 6.45
N LEU A 111 11.31 -5.21 6.81
CA LEU A 111 10.16 -6.12 6.98
C LEU A 111 9.23 -5.67 8.11
N ASP A 112 9.78 -5.21 9.24
CA ASP A 112 8.99 -4.67 10.35
C ASP A 112 8.17 -3.45 9.90
N LEU A 113 8.77 -2.53 9.13
CA LEU A 113 8.06 -1.36 8.60
C LEU A 113 6.91 -1.75 7.66
N ILE A 114 7.14 -2.66 6.72
CA ILE A 114 6.12 -3.06 5.75
C ILE A 114 5.02 -3.87 6.41
N GLN A 115 5.35 -4.70 7.40
CA GLN A 115 4.35 -5.40 8.18
C GLN A 115 3.44 -4.41 8.92
N LYS A 116 4.00 -3.35 9.52
CA LYS A 116 3.22 -2.28 10.14
C LYS A 116 2.32 -1.57 9.13
N GLN A 117 2.82 -1.28 7.94
CA GLN A 117 2.01 -0.67 6.88
C GLN A 117 0.89 -1.59 6.38
N ALA A 118 1.16 -2.88 6.23
CA ALA A 118 0.15 -3.87 5.86
C ALA A 118 -0.95 -3.95 6.93
N TRP A 119 -0.55 -3.90 8.20
CA TRP A 119 -1.49 -3.82 9.32
C TRP A 119 -2.29 -2.52 9.33
N THR A 120 -1.65 -1.36 9.11
CA THR A 120 -2.32 -0.06 8.98
C THR A 120 -3.34 -0.09 7.85
N LEU A 121 -2.98 -0.59 6.66
CA LEU A 121 -3.90 -0.74 5.54
C LEU A 121 -5.14 -1.55 5.95
N TRP A 122 -4.95 -2.69 6.62
CA TRP A 122 -6.03 -3.56 7.06
C TRP A 122 -6.90 -2.90 8.14
N SER A 123 -6.27 -2.43 9.22
CA SER A 123 -6.92 -1.95 10.44
C SER A 123 -7.52 -0.56 10.31
N ASP A 124 -7.03 0.28 9.39
CA ASP A 124 -7.52 1.64 9.23
C ASP A 124 -8.51 1.79 8.08
N PHE A 125 -8.38 0.98 7.01
CA PHE A 125 -9.19 1.10 5.80
C PHE A 125 -9.99 -0.16 5.51
N LEU A 126 -9.31 -1.27 5.20
CA LEU A 126 -9.97 -2.43 4.60
C LEU A 126 -11.07 -2.99 5.52
N SER A 127 -10.76 -3.24 6.79
CA SER A 127 -11.71 -3.81 7.74
C SER A 127 -12.77 -2.80 8.21
N PRO A 128 -12.42 -1.68 8.87
CA PRO A 128 -13.44 -0.82 9.49
C PRO A 128 -14.22 0.04 8.49
N GLU A 129 -13.63 0.42 7.35
CA GLU A 129 -14.25 1.35 6.41
C GLU A 129 -14.87 0.63 5.22
N PHE A 130 -14.16 -0.32 4.60
CA PHE A 130 -14.73 -1.10 3.50
C PHE A 130 -15.51 -2.33 3.97
N GLY A 131 -15.48 -2.64 5.27
CA GLY A 131 -16.20 -3.77 5.85
C GLY A 131 -15.60 -5.13 5.46
N PHE A 132 -14.32 -5.15 5.09
CA PHE A 132 -13.66 -6.38 4.68
C PHE A 132 -13.51 -7.34 5.86
N LYS A 133 -13.75 -8.63 5.59
CA LYS A 133 -13.75 -9.69 6.61
C LYS A 133 -12.52 -10.57 6.48
N GLU A 134 -11.93 -10.93 7.61
CA GLU A 134 -10.74 -11.80 7.65
C GLU A 134 -10.96 -13.13 6.94
N ASP A 135 -12.19 -13.67 6.94
CA ASP A 135 -12.57 -14.91 6.24
C ASP A 135 -12.27 -14.89 4.72
N HIS A 136 -12.17 -13.70 4.12
CA HIS A 136 -11.85 -13.51 2.70
C HIS A 136 -10.40 -13.09 2.46
N LEU A 137 -9.63 -12.83 3.53
CA LEU A 137 -8.25 -12.37 3.46
C LEU A 137 -7.28 -13.54 3.45
N HIS A 138 -6.32 -13.49 2.54
CA HIS A 138 -5.16 -14.36 2.55
C HIS A 138 -3.89 -13.52 2.38
N VAL A 139 -3.05 -13.52 3.41
CA VAL A 139 -1.79 -12.77 3.43
C VAL A 139 -0.65 -13.69 3.02
N THR A 140 0.18 -13.24 2.08
CA THR A 140 1.39 -13.95 1.67
C THR A 140 2.61 -13.06 1.79
N PHE A 141 3.72 -13.61 2.27
CA PHE A 141 5.03 -12.98 2.08
C PHE A 141 5.43 -13.05 0.60
N SER A 142 5.90 -11.95 0.01
CA SER A 142 6.27 -11.90 -1.41
C SER A 142 7.48 -12.77 -1.77
N GLY A 143 8.18 -13.28 -0.75
CA GLY A 143 9.42 -14.03 -0.90
C GLY A 143 10.67 -13.15 -0.90
N HIS A 144 10.50 -11.83 -0.88
CA HIS A 144 11.61 -10.89 -0.86
C HIS A 144 11.33 -9.73 0.11
N ARG A 145 10.67 -8.66 -0.32
CA ARG A 145 10.65 -7.38 0.40
C ARG A 145 9.24 -6.87 0.65
N GLY A 146 8.28 -7.76 0.87
CA GLY A 146 6.90 -7.31 0.91
C GLY A 146 5.87 -8.34 1.28
N PHE A 147 4.62 -7.90 1.29
CA PHE A 147 3.46 -8.73 1.55
C PHE A 147 2.38 -8.47 0.49
N HIS A 148 1.65 -9.52 0.13
CA HIS A 148 0.44 -9.39 -0.67
C HIS A 148 -0.77 -9.73 0.20
N LEU A 149 -1.76 -8.86 0.17
CA LEU A 149 -3.08 -9.10 0.77
C LEU A 149 -4.02 -9.51 -0.36
N HIS A 150 -4.30 -10.80 -0.48
CA HIS A 150 -5.29 -11.33 -1.41
C HIS A 150 -6.67 -11.33 -0.75
N TYR A 151 -7.54 -10.43 -1.15
CA TYR A 151 -8.92 -10.35 -0.70
C TYR A 151 -9.87 -10.97 -1.72
N ARG A 152 -10.55 -12.07 -1.34
CA ARG A 152 -11.29 -12.95 -2.25
C ARG A 152 -12.78 -13.07 -1.92
N ASP A 153 -13.42 -11.96 -1.59
CA ASP A 153 -14.88 -11.88 -1.47
C ASP A 153 -15.54 -12.10 -2.85
N PRO A 154 -16.41 -13.12 -3.02
CA PRO A 154 -17.11 -13.36 -4.28
C PRO A 154 -17.88 -12.14 -4.82
N ASN A 155 -18.35 -11.26 -3.93
CA ASN A 155 -19.10 -10.06 -4.31
C ASN A 155 -18.22 -8.99 -4.97
N LEU A 156 -16.90 -9.04 -4.81
CA LEU A 156 -15.97 -8.03 -5.35
C LEU A 156 -15.18 -8.51 -6.58
N VAL A 157 -15.38 -9.76 -6.99
CA VAL A 157 -14.66 -10.38 -8.13
C VAL A 157 -14.86 -9.61 -9.44
N HIS A 158 -15.99 -8.91 -9.58
CA HIS A 158 -16.38 -8.17 -10.78
C HIS A 158 -15.79 -6.74 -10.87
N LEU A 159 -15.13 -6.24 -9.81
CA LEU A 159 -14.56 -4.89 -9.83
C LEU A 159 -13.57 -4.75 -10.99
N ASP A 160 -13.77 -3.71 -11.80
CA ASP A 160 -12.90 -3.38 -12.92
C ASP A 160 -11.69 -2.55 -12.47
N SER A 161 -10.87 -2.10 -13.43
CA SER A 161 -9.66 -1.35 -13.13
C SER A 161 -9.95 0.04 -12.52
N ASP A 162 -11.07 0.66 -12.86
CA ASP A 162 -11.37 2.02 -12.42
C ASP A 162 -11.95 2.01 -11.02
N ALA A 163 -12.87 1.08 -10.71
CA ALA A 163 -13.35 0.89 -9.34
C ALA A 163 -12.20 0.54 -8.38
N ARG A 164 -11.22 -0.27 -8.83
CA ARG A 164 -10.02 -0.58 -8.04
C ARG A 164 -9.12 0.64 -7.84
N ARG A 165 -9.02 1.50 -8.86
CA ARG A 165 -8.28 2.76 -8.78
C ARG A 165 -8.91 3.69 -7.75
N GLU A 166 -10.24 3.80 -7.71
CA GLU A 166 -10.96 4.60 -6.72
C GLU A 166 -10.71 4.10 -5.29
N LEU A 167 -10.66 2.78 -5.05
CA LEU A 167 -10.27 2.23 -3.75
C LEU A 167 -8.87 2.68 -3.33
N VAL A 168 -7.90 2.60 -4.25
CA VAL A 168 -6.51 3.01 -3.99
C VAL A 168 -6.41 4.52 -3.77
N ALA A 169 -7.11 5.31 -4.59
CA ALA A 169 -7.17 6.77 -4.47
C ALA A 169 -7.74 7.19 -3.10
N HIS A 170 -8.83 6.55 -2.67
CA HIS A 170 -9.42 6.78 -1.35
C HIS A 170 -8.47 6.42 -0.21
N ILE A 171 -7.79 5.27 -0.27
CA ILE A 171 -6.79 4.85 0.73
C ILE A 171 -5.65 5.87 0.81
N ARG A 172 -5.22 6.40 -0.34
CA ARG A 172 -4.15 7.39 -0.44
C ARG A 172 -4.58 8.81 -0.07
N GLY A 173 -5.88 9.05 0.10
CA GLY A 173 -6.42 10.38 0.38
C GLY A 173 -6.38 11.33 -0.82
N GLU A 174 -6.32 10.77 -2.03
CA GLU A 174 -6.33 11.56 -3.26
C GLU A 174 -7.66 12.33 -3.36
N GLY A 175 -7.58 13.64 -3.59
CA GLY A 175 -8.75 14.52 -3.67
C GLY A 175 -9.41 14.88 -2.33
N VAL A 176 -8.83 14.54 -1.19
CA VAL A 176 -9.39 14.91 0.13
C VAL A 176 -9.09 16.37 0.49
N ASP A 177 -10.13 17.19 0.54
CA ASP A 177 -10.05 18.56 1.07
C ASP A 177 -10.03 18.56 2.61
N VAL A 178 -8.83 18.51 3.19
CA VAL A 178 -8.63 18.55 4.65
C VAL A 178 -9.08 19.88 5.25
N ALA A 179 -8.83 21.01 4.57
CA ALA A 179 -9.19 22.32 5.09
C ALA A 179 -10.72 22.49 5.16
N GLY A 180 -11.45 22.03 4.13
CA GLY A 180 -12.90 21.97 4.14
C GLY A 180 -13.46 21.06 5.24
N ARG A 181 -12.74 19.99 5.60
CA ARG A 181 -13.13 19.07 6.68
C ARG A 181 -12.99 19.62 8.08
N PHE A 182 -12.26 20.73 8.27
CA PHE A 182 -12.23 21.43 9.56
C PHE A 182 -13.61 21.90 10.02
N GLY A 183 -14.55 22.16 9.10
CA GLY A 183 -15.95 22.44 9.44
C GLY A 183 -16.65 21.27 10.16
N MET A 184 -16.21 20.04 9.89
CA MET A 184 -16.74 18.81 10.51
C MET A 184 -15.94 18.37 11.74
N TYR A 185 -14.92 19.12 12.16
CA TYR A 185 -13.99 18.70 13.21
C TYR A 185 -14.67 18.37 14.54
N ARG A 186 -15.77 19.07 14.87
CA ARG A 186 -16.53 18.88 16.13
C ARG A 186 -17.54 17.73 16.08
N ASP A 187 -17.83 17.19 14.90
CA ASP A 187 -18.70 16.04 14.76
C ASP A 187 -17.93 14.81 15.24
N GLN A 188 -18.29 14.29 16.42
CA GLN A 188 -17.63 13.13 17.03
C GLN A 188 -17.98 11.81 16.31
N ASP A 189 -19.13 11.76 15.65
CA ASP A 189 -19.65 10.58 14.95
C ASP A 189 -19.17 10.47 13.50
N ALA A 190 -18.46 11.50 13.01
CA ALA A 190 -17.85 11.50 11.69
C ALA A 190 -16.98 10.25 11.45
N ARG A 191 -17.02 9.72 10.22
CA ARG A 191 -16.30 8.51 9.77
C ARG A 191 -15.33 8.81 8.62
N GLY A 192 -14.54 7.81 8.22
CA GLY A 192 -13.61 7.90 7.10
C GLY A 192 -12.63 9.07 7.25
N TRP A 193 -12.44 9.83 6.17
CA TRP A 193 -11.49 10.95 6.14
C TRP A 193 -11.80 12.08 7.13
N SER A 194 -13.07 12.35 7.47
CA SER A 194 -13.38 13.38 8.47
C SER A 194 -12.88 12.98 9.87
N ARG A 195 -13.00 11.69 10.22
CA ARG A 195 -12.41 11.14 11.45
C ARG A 195 -10.89 11.21 11.42
N ARG A 196 -10.26 10.78 10.31
CA ARG A 196 -8.79 10.81 10.15
C ARG A 196 -8.24 12.21 10.26
N VAL A 197 -8.89 13.20 9.64
CA VAL A 197 -8.51 14.62 9.76
C VAL A 197 -8.58 15.07 11.22
N ARG A 198 -9.65 14.72 11.94
CA ARG A 198 -9.79 15.08 13.36
C ARG A 198 -8.68 14.47 14.21
N GLU A 199 -8.36 13.19 14.02
CA GLU A 199 -7.26 12.51 14.71
C GLU A 199 -5.90 13.12 14.31
N GLY A 200 -5.73 13.43 13.02
CA GLY A 200 -4.53 14.05 12.45
C GLY A 200 -4.23 15.43 13.03
N VAL A 201 -5.25 16.27 13.26
CA VAL A 201 -5.07 17.59 13.93
C VAL A 201 -4.38 17.42 15.29
N GLY A 202 -4.81 16.45 16.10
CA GLY A 202 -4.20 16.18 17.41
C GLY A 202 -2.73 15.77 17.29
N THR A 203 -2.44 14.81 16.41
CA THR A 203 -1.08 14.32 16.14
C THR A 203 -0.16 15.42 15.60
N THR A 204 -0.68 16.26 14.69
CA THR A 204 0.07 17.36 14.07
C THR A 204 0.37 18.46 15.09
N VAL A 205 -0.57 18.80 15.97
CA VAL A 205 -0.31 19.75 17.07
C VAL A 205 0.78 19.23 18.01
N ALA A 206 0.67 17.98 18.45
CA ALA A 206 1.66 17.37 19.34
C ALA A 206 3.07 17.36 18.69
N THR A 207 3.13 17.02 17.40
CA THR A 207 4.39 17.01 16.64
C THR A 207 4.99 18.42 16.51
N LEU A 208 4.17 19.43 16.20
CA LEU A 208 4.61 20.82 16.12
C LEU A 208 5.09 21.35 17.49
N GLN A 209 4.47 20.94 18.59
CA GLN A 209 4.93 21.27 19.93
C GLN A 209 6.28 20.60 20.24
N GLY A 210 6.46 19.33 19.87
CA GLY A 210 7.75 18.63 19.98
C GLY A 210 8.88 19.32 19.20
N ILE A 211 8.57 19.94 18.05
CA ILE A 211 9.54 20.76 17.31
C ILE A 211 9.97 21.99 18.11
N ALA A 212 9.03 22.63 18.80
CA ALA A 212 9.31 23.82 19.60
C ALA A 212 10.08 23.50 20.89
N THR A 213 9.85 22.32 21.50
CA THR A 213 10.55 21.87 22.71
C THR A 213 11.90 21.20 22.42
N GLY A 214 12.19 20.89 21.16
CA GLY A 214 13.43 20.24 20.73
C GLY A 214 13.40 18.71 20.86
N GLU A 215 12.23 18.12 21.05
CA GLU A 215 12.03 16.67 21.11
C GLU A 215 12.13 15.99 19.73
N THR A 216 11.88 16.73 18.64
CA THR A 216 12.00 16.21 17.27
C THR A 216 13.38 16.42 16.68
N THR A 217 13.84 15.43 15.93
CA THR A 217 15.11 15.45 15.18
C THR A 217 15.02 16.27 13.88
N LYS A 218 16.16 16.52 13.23
CA LYS A 218 16.17 17.18 11.91
C LYS A 218 15.53 16.28 10.85
N GLU A 219 15.70 14.98 10.99
CA GLU A 219 15.15 13.94 10.15
C GLU A 219 13.62 13.90 10.25
N ASP A 220 13.05 14.10 11.45
CA ASP A 220 11.59 14.22 11.65
C ASP A 220 11.00 15.40 10.87
N ILE A 221 11.65 16.56 10.95
CA ILE A 221 11.21 17.77 10.25
C ILE A 221 11.35 17.59 8.73
N ALA A 222 12.41 16.91 8.27
CA ALA A 222 12.58 16.58 6.86
C ALA A 222 11.47 15.65 6.36
N ARG A 223 11.06 14.65 7.16
CA ARG A 223 9.94 13.74 6.83
C ARG A 223 8.60 14.48 6.74
N LEU A 224 8.33 15.40 7.66
CA LEU A 224 7.12 16.24 7.60
C LEU A 224 7.11 17.12 6.34
N HIS A 225 8.25 17.75 6.05
CA HIS A 225 8.40 18.58 4.87
C HIS A 225 8.19 17.79 3.56
N ASP A 226 8.75 16.58 3.47
CA ASP A 226 8.55 15.68 2.34
C ASP A 226 7.06 15.29 2.18
N GLY A 227 6.36 15.01 3.28
CA GLY A 227 4.91 14.77 3.27
C GLY A 227 4.12 15.94 2.70
N VAL A 228 4.41 17.16 3.17
CA VAL A 228 3.81 18.41 2.65
C VAL A 228 4.10 18.59 1.16
N GLN A 229 5.33 18.34 0.73
CA GLN A 229 5.71 18.45 -0.69
C GLN A 229 4.98 17.44 -1.57
N ARG A 230 4.90 16.17 -1.15
CA ARG A 230 4.18 15.12 -1.88
C ARG A 230 2.70 15.46 -2.04
N ARG A 231 2.06 15.91 -0.97
CA ARG A 231 0.65 16.31 -1.01
C ARG A 231 0.41 17.48 -1.95
N ARG A 232 1.23 18.53 -1.85
CA ARG A 232 1.14 19.70 -2.73
C ARG A 232 1.36 19.35 -4.20
N ALA A 233 2.32 18.47 -4.48
CA ALA A 233 2.55 17.97 -5.84
C ALA A 233 1.32 17.22 -6.38
N HIS A 234 0.68 16.41 -5.54
CA HIS A 234 -0.55 15.70 -5.90
C HIS A 234 -1.73 16.65 -6.18
N GLU A 235 -1.85 17.75 -5.43
CA GLU A 235 -2.85 18.80 -5.65
C GLU A 235 -2.47 19.80 -6.76
N GLY A 236 -1.32 19.64 -7.42
CA GLY A 236 -0.81 20.57 -8.45
C GLY A 236 -0.42 21.95 -7.91
N ARG A 237 -0.19 22.08 -6.60
CA ARG A 237 0.09 23.36 -5.91
C ARG A 237 1.59 23.62 -5.82
N THR A 238 2.06 24.65 -6.53
CA THR A 238 3.48 25.04 -6.55
C THR A 238 3.81 26.24 -5.66
N SER A 239 2.81 26.98 -5.17
CA SER A 239 2.98 28.23 -4.42
C SER A 239 2.36 28.17 -3.02
N GLY A 240 2.75 29.07 -2.11
CA GLY A 240 2.28 29.13 -0.72
C GLY A 240 3.30 28.61 0.31
N PRO A 241 3.01 28.68 1.63
CA PRO A 241 3.97 28.32 2.68
C PRO A 241 4.14 26.81 2.78
N HIS A 242 5.38 26.33 2.59
CA HIS A 242 5.71 24.90 2.68
C HIS A 242 7.15 24.62 3.11
N SER A 243 7.97 25.65 3.35
CA SER A 243 9.38 25.46 3.70
C SER A 243 9.57 24.95 5.12
N VAL A 244 10.71 24.33 5.39
CA VAL A 244 11.13 23.96 6.76
C VAL A 244 11.08 25.16 7.72
N ALA A 245 11.44 26.36 7.25
CA ALA A 245 11.33 27.58 8.04
C ALA A 245 9.86 27.96 8.37
N ALA A 246 8.94 27.73 7.43
CA ALA A 246 7.51 27.94 7.67
C ALA A 246 6.96 26.93 8.68
N ILE A 247 7.41 25.66 8.62
CA ILE A 247 7.04 24.63 9.61
C ILE A 247 7.54 25.03 11.01
N ARG A 248 8.80 25.46 11.14
CA ARG A 248 9.34 25.94 12.43
C ARG A 248 8.58 27.15 12.97
N LYS A 249 8.25 28.11 12.12
CA LYS A 249 7.45 29.28 12.51
C LYS A 249 6.03 28.89 12.96
N LEU A 250 5.42 27.89 12.33
CA LEU A 250 4.14 27.35 12.74
C LEU A 250 4.25 26.62 14.09
N ALA A 251 5.33 25.85 14.32
CA ALA A 251 5.64 25.23 15.60
C ALA A 251 5.79 26.26 16.73
N GLU A 252 6.57 27.32 16.50
CA GLU A 252 6.69 28.47 17.43
C GLU A 252 5.34 29.15 17.68
N THR A 253 4.45 29.19 16.69
CA THR A 253 3.11 29.79 16.83
C THR A 253 2.22 28.93 17.75
N LEU A 254 2.36 27.61 17.70
CA LEU A 254 1.56 26.63 18.45
C LEU A 254 2.22 26.16 19.76
N SER A 255 3.40 26.69 20.10
CA SER A 255 4.00 26.49 21.43
C SER A 255 3.21 27.23 22.54
N ASP A 256 2.44 28.25 22.17
CA ASP A 256 1.44 28.87 23.04
C ASP A 256 0.29 27.88 23.31
N SER A 257 0.26 27.36 24.55
CA SER A 257 -0.73 26.36 24.98
C SER A 257 -2.17 26.81 24.78
N ARG A 258 -2.48 28.10 25.00
CA ARG A 258 -3.84 28.63 24.83
C ARG A 258 -4.24 28.64 23.36
N ARG A 259 -3.28 28.89 22.46
CA ARG A 259 -3.53 28.84 21.02
C ARG A 259 -3.74 27.40 20.55
N ALA A 260 -2.90 26.47 21.01
CA ALA A 260 -3.01 25.06 20.68
C ALA A 260 -4.33 24.46 21.18
N GLU A 261 -4.72 24.75 22.42
CA GLU A 261 -5.99 24.28 23.02
C GLU A 261 -7.20 24.75 22.19
N ARG A 262 -7.25 26.05 21.84
CA ARG A 262 -8.32 26.58 20.97
C ARG A 262 -8.35 25.89 19.60
N LEU A 263 -7.20 25.56 19.03
CA LEU A 263 -7.13 24.82 17.76
C LEU A 263 -7.72 23.41 17.94
N LEU A 264 -7.37 22.73 19.02
CA LEU A 264 -7.86 21.39 19.39
C LEU A 264 -9.35 21.38 19.74
N GLU A 265 -9.94 22.51 20.12
CA GLU A 265 -11.40 22.73 20.27
C GLU A 265 -12.11 23.04 18.93
N GLY A 266 -11.37 23.01 17.83
CA GLY A 266 -11.85 23.25 16.48
C GLY A 266 -11.88 24.72 16.05
N ASN A 267 -11.23 25.63 16.79
CA ASN A 267 -11.12 27.02 16.39
C ASN A 267 -9.91 27.25 15.48
N PHE A 268 -9.97 26.81 14.22
CA PHE A 268 -8.87 26.95 13.26
C PHE A 268 -8.58 28.41 12.84
N ASN A 269 -9.42 29.38 13.23
CA ASN A 269 -9.19 30.81 12.97
C ASN A 269 -8.12 31.41 13.89
N VAL A 270 -7.59 30.65 14.84
CA VAL A 270 -6.39 31.06 15.58
C VAL A 270 -5.14 31.13 14.70
N LEU A 271 -5.17 30.47 13.53
CA LEU A 271 -4.14 30.54 12.50
C LEU A 271 -4.59 31.49 11.38
N LYS A 272 -3.66 32.36 10.94
CA LYS A 272 -3.85 33.17 9.73
C LYS A 272 -3.85 32.27 8.48
N ASP A 273 -4.35 32.77 7.35
CA ASP A 273 -4.57 31.98 6.13
C ASP A 273 -3.34 31.15 5.69
N GLY A 274 -2.16 31.77 5.61
CA GLY A 274 -0.93 31.05 5.25
C GLY A 274 -0.58 29.90 6.22
N PRO A 275 -0.37 30.18 7.52
CA PRO A 275 -0.16 29.16 8.54
C PRO A 275 -1.26 28.10 8.61
N LYS A 276 -2.53 28.47 8.38
CA LYS A 276 -3.69 27.56 8.38
C LYS A 276 -3.64 26.59 7.21
N ILE A 277 -3.26 27.07 6.02
CA ILE A 277 -3.03 26.23 4.84
C ILE A 277 -1.88 25.25 5.09
N LEU A 278 -0.74 25.73 5.61
CA LEU A 278 0.38 24.84 5.95
C LEU A 278 -0.02 23.81 7.02
N PHE A 279 -0.79 24.23 8.02
CA PHE A 279 -1.31 23.30 9.03
C PHE A 279 -2.21 22.24 8.41
N ALA A 280 -3.09 22.62 7.48
CA ALA A 280 -3.91 21.66 6.74
C ALA A 280 -3.05 20.71 5.88
N ASP A 281 -1.97 21.19 5.25
CA ASP A 281 -1.04 20.36 4.47
C ASP A 281 -0.25 19.36 5.36
N LEU A 282 -0.11 19.66 6.66
CA LEU A 282 0.57 18.82 7.67
C LEU A 282 -0.37 17.81 8.39
N VAL A 283 -1.69 17.98 8.25
CA VAL A 283 -2.71 17.04 8.75
C VAL A 283 -3.02 16.02 7.67
#